data_AF-A0A8H6ZC73-F1
#
_entry.id   AF-A0A8H6ZC73-F1
#
_cell.length_a   1.000
_cell.length_b   1.000
_cell.length_c   1.000
_cell.angle_alpha   90.00
_cell.angle_beta   90.00
_cell.angle_gamma   90.00
#
_symmetry.space_group_name_H-M   'P 1'
#
loop_
_entity.id
_entity.type
_entity.pdbx_description
1 polymer ?
#
loop_
_entity_poly.entity_id
_entity_poly.type
_entity_poly.pdbx_seq_one_letter_code
_entity_poly.pdbx_strand_id
1 'polypeptide(L)'
;MREYGTVDYISGNNEAYGRFYVLKKATPAGDQLMVIQASAVIPESHMAIEVVERCSSQWGKQYTDGLEIIQTLLPRIQFGQTNWAYLVGNDNNYRLIHKHQPLPIVTEIPWCPLVDESDIEITHFLYAEDRHGIWNGVEVDLFMAWDASYTNHLQKRMAAHRLLMERNLEHLTFRAVGHVVRDGTAEICGLMTEASYGRIFEYCDRSAVYKAIAQIERAGLLFTGIHTSNIMITADGQVRFLSLCALMRQPDDPIKRAEECEYWHWEQLEKVFEELKLSRNPIPPPREQRSTSFFLPQFPAPAHGPKVNIFLVVIAHDLYSPVKEEQKDVKGATLARRNCGTRMEVLVLDAPISPRSLHTPKMRLHAYATVPYRKLDKPDKLLQELISTQNWQSPLRDNSRFD
;
A
#
# COMPACT_ATOMS: atom_id res chain seq x y z
N MET A 1 -12.34 12.81 -20.00
CA MET A 1 -13.01 13.89 -19.25
C MET A 1 -13.10 13.40 -17.81
N ARG A 2 -12.47 14.05 -16.83
CA ARG A 2 -12.56 13.60 -15.42
C ARG A 2 -13.98 13.88 -14.92
N GLU A 3 -14.67 12.88 -14.40
CA GLU A 3 -15.95 13.09 -13.74
C GLU A 3 -15.69 13.78 -12.39
N TYR A 4 -16.07 15.05 -12.29
CA TYR A 4 -15.91 15.78 -11.03
C TYR A 4 -16.88 15.25 -9.97
N GLY A 5 -16.44 15.27 -8.71
CA GLY A 5 -17.27 14.87 -7.57
C GLY A 5 -17.22 13.39 -7.22
N THR A 6 -16.53 12.56 -8.00
CA THR A 6 -16.24 11.17 -7.62
C THR A 6 -15.28 11.13 -6.42
N VAL A 7 -15.44 10.10 -5.61
CA VAL A 7 -14.54 9.81 -4.48
C VAL A 7 -13.82 8.51 -4.76
N ASP A 8 -12.49 8.55 -4.73
CA ASP A 8 -11.64 7.38 -4.84
C ASP A 8 -11.11 7.04 -3.44
N TYR A 9 -11.07 5.76 -3.10
CA TYR A 9 -10.15 5.27 -2.09
C TYR A 9 -8.76 5.22 -2.73
N ILE A 10 -7.74 5.76 -2.06
CA ILE A 10 -6.36 5.71 -2.56
C ILE A 10 -5.62 4.57 -1.90
N SER A 11 -5.43 4.65 -0.59
CA SER A 11 -4.75 3.64 0.21
C SER A 11 -5.11 3.84 1.68
N GLY A 12 -4.48 3.08 2.55
CA GLY A 12 -4.52 3.30 3.97
C GLY A 12 -3.79 2.19 4.72
N ASN A 13 -3.63 2.39 6.02
CA ASN A 13 -2.86 1.49 6.86
C ASN A 13 -3.72 0.94 7.99
N ASN A 14 -3.45 -0.30 8.37
CA ASN A 14 -3.99 -0.87 9.60
C ASN A 14 -2.84 -0.98 10.60
N GLU A 15 -2.72 0.02 11.45
CA GLU A 15 -1.66 0.13 12.45
C GLU A 15 -2.21 -0.17 13.83
N ALA A 16 -1.31 -0.46 14.77
CA ALA A 16 -1.72 -0.82 16.11
C ALA A 16 -2.46 0.31 16.86
N TYR A 17 -2.24 1.57 16.47
CA TYR A 17 -2.90 2.73 17.06
C TYR A 17 -4.12 3.22 16.24
N GLY A 18 -4.43 2.60 15.11
CA GLY A 18 -5.58 2.99 14.31
C GLY A 18 -5.66 2.35 12.94
N ARG A 19 -6.85 2.39 12.36
CA ARG A 19 -7.08 2.10 10.95
C ARG A 19 -7.22 3.42 10.21
N PHE A 20 -6.46 3.60 9.15
CA PHE A 20 -6.40 4.82 8.36
C PHE A 20 -6.89 4.51 6.95
N TYR A 21 -7.69 5.42 6.40
CA TYR A 21 -8.19 5.36 5.03
C TYR A 21 -7.97 6.73 4.40
N VAL A 22 -7.30 6.78 3.26
CA VAL A 22 -7.03 8.01 2.53
C VAL A 22 -7.96 8.04 1.32
N LEU A 23 -8.86 9.02 1.33
CA LEU A 23 -9.79 9.26 0.25
C LEU A 23 -9.35 10.47 -0.57
N LYS A 24 -9.70 10.46 -1.84
CA LYS A 24 -9.48 11.56 -2.77
C LYS A 24 -10.78 11.93 -3.44
N LYS A 25 -11.09 13.22 -3.51
CA LYS A 25 -12.21 13.75 -4.30
C LYS A 25 -11.69 14.67 -5.40
N ALA A 26 -12.03 14.36 -6.64
CA ALA A 26 -11.70 15.23 -7.76
C ALA A 26 -12.60 16.47 -7.74
N THR A 27 -12.00 17.67 -7.72
CA THR A 27 -12.73 18.94 -7.77
C THR A 27 -12.22 19.82 -8.91
N PRO A 28 -12.98 20.85 -9.34
CA PRO A 28 -12.50 21.82 -10.33
C PRO A 28 -11.22 22.56 -9.89
N ALA A 29 -10.99 22.69 -8.58
CA ALA A 29 -9.81 23.34 -8.01
C ALA A 29 -8.61 22.40 -7.82
N GLY A 30 -8.76 21.11 -8.15
CA GLY A 30 -7.75 20.08 -7.90
C GLY A 30 -8.28 18.92 -7.06
N ASP A 31 -7.43 17.93 -6.84
CA ASP A 31 -7.76 16.76 -6.04
C ASP A 31 -7.68 17.12 -4.54
N GLN A 32 -8.73 16.80 -3.77
CA GLN A 32 -8.78 17.02 -2.33
C GLN A 32 -8.63 15.69 -1.59
N LEU A 33 -7.66 15.61 -0.68
CA LEU A 33 -7.41 14.43 0.15
C LEU A 33 -8.08 14.54 1.52
N MET A 34 -8.54 13.42 2.05
CA MET A 34 -9.12 13.28 3.38
C MET A 34 -8.60 12.00 4.03
N VAL A 35 -8.07 12.11 5.24
CA VAL A 35 -7.73 10.94 6.05
C VAL A 35 -8.88 10.63 6.99
N ILE A 36 -9.36 9.39 6.97
CA ILE A 36 -10.32 8.88 7.93
C ILE A 36 -9.61 7.93 8.88
N GLN A 37 -9.66 8.22 10.17
CA GLN A 37 -9.13 7.36 11.23
C GLN A 37 -10.27 6.64 11.95
N ALA A 38 -10.22 5.31 11.97
CA ALA A 38 -11.08 4.48 12.79
C ALA A 38 -10.28 3.87 13.96
N SER A 39 -10.99 3.43 15.00
CA SER A 39 -10.38 2.74 16.14
C SER A 39 -9.53 1.55 15.70
N ALA A 40 -8.40 1.36 16.38
CA ALA A 40 -7.55 0.19 16.20
C ALA A 40 -8.33 -1.11 16.46
N VAL A 41 -7.95 -2.16 15.75
CA VAL A 41 -8.52 -3.51 15.94
C VAL A 41 -8.08 -4.11 17.27
N ILE A 42 -6.81 -3.87 17.63
CA ILE A 42 -6.20 -4.41 18.84
C ILE A 42 -5.94 -3.25 19.80
N PRO A 43 -6.36 -3.35 21.07
CA PRO A 43 -5.95 -2.41 22.09
C PRO A 43 -4.43 -2.39 22.22
N GLU A 44 -3.83 -1.21 22.38
CA GLU A 44 -2.37 -1.02 22.49
C GLU A 44 -1.71 -1.97 23.52
N SER A 45 -2.44 -2.39 24.56
CA SER A 45 -2.01 -3.36 25.57
C SER A 45 -1.74 -4.78 25.06
N HIS A 46 -2.10 -5.12 23.82
CA HIS A 46 -2.02 -6.47 23.26
C HIS A 46 -1.08 -6.58 22.03
N MET A 47 -0.15 -5.64 21.84
CA MET A 47 0.78 -5.59 20.70
C MET A 47 1.89 -6.69 20.70
N ALA A 48 1.73 -7.80 21.41
CA ALA A 48 2.70 -8.90 21.30
C ALA A 48 2.67 -9.49 19.88
N ILE A 49 3.84 -9.78 19.29
CA ILE A 49 3.99 -10.28 17.90
C ILE A 49 3.08 -11.50 17.63
N GLU A 50 2.99 -12.42 18.59
CA GLU A 50 2.14 -13.62 18.48
C GLU A 50 0.64 -13.29 18.34
N VAL A 51 0.19 -12.18 18.90
CA VAL A 51 -1.21 -11.74 18.81
C VAL A 51 -1.48 -11.15 17.43
N VAL A 52 -0.53 -10.38 16.90
CA VAL A 52 -0.63 -9.79 15.55
C VAL A 52 -0.78 -10.88 14.50
N GLU A 53 0.05 -11.92 14.53
CA GLU A 53 -0.02 -13.01 13.55
C GLU A 53 -1.36 -13.76 13.59
N ARG A 54 -1.87 -14.06 14.80
CA ARG A 54 -3.16 -14.75 14.98
C ARG A 54 -4.35 -13.90 14.53
N CYS A 55 -4.24 -12.58 14.65
CA CYS A 55 -5.32 -11.64 14.34
C CYS A 55 -5.29 -11.10 12.90
N SER A 56 -4.27 -11.42 12.10
CA SER A 56 -4.10 -10.94 10.71
C SER A 56 -5.36 -11.08 9.83
N SER A 57 -6.04 -12.23 9.87
CA SER A 57 -7.30 -12.42 9.13
C SER A 57 -8.44 -11.53 9.65
N GLN A 58 -8.54 -11.34 10.97
CA GLN A 58 -9.52 -10.44 11.58
C GLN A 58 -9.21 -8.97 11.23
N TRP A 59 -7.93 -8.62 11.08
CA TRP A 59 -7.49 -7.29 10.69
C TRP A 59 -7.97 -6.92 9.29
N GLY A 60 -7.74 -7.81 8.31
CA GLY A 60 -8.19 -7.59 6.94
C GLY A 60 -9.71 -7.44 6.85
N LYS A 61 -10.45 -8.28 7.58
CA LYS A 61 -11.91 -8.18 7.66
C LYS A 61 -12.35 -6.85 8.24
N GLN A 62 -11.86 -6.47 9.42
CA GLN A 62 -12.28 -5.22 10.07
C GLN A 62 -11.88 -3.99 9.27
N TYR A 63 -10.75 -4.03 8.58
CA TYR A 63 -10.37 -2.95 7.66
C TYR A 63 -11.39 -2.81 6.53
N THR A 64 -11.81 -3.92 5.93
CA THR A 64 -12.84 -3.95 4.88
C THR A 64 -14.20 -3.46 5.41
N ASP A 65 -14.64 -3.97 6.57
CA ASP A 65 -15.89 -3.53 7.23
C ASP A 65 -15.88 -2.00 7.47
N GLY A 66 -14.72 -1.44 7.87
CA GLY A 66 -14.55 -0.01 8.06
C GLY A 66 -14.69 0.79 6.76
N LEU A 67 -14.15 0.28 5.65
CA LEU A 67 -14.29 0.91 4.35
C LEU A 67 -15.74 0.88 3.85
N GLU A 68 -16.48 -0.22 4.06
CA GLU A 68 -17.92 -0.29 3.76
C GLU A 68 -18.72 0.75 4.55
N ILE A 69 -18.43 0.91 5.84
CA ILE A 69 -19.06 1.95 6.66
C ILE A 69 -18.75 3.34 6.10
N ILE A 70 -17.48 3.62 5.78
CA ILE A 70 -17.06 4.90 5.18
C ILE A 70 -17.82 5.15 3.87
N GLN A 71 -18.01 4.12 3.05
CA GLN A 71 -18.74 4.22 1.79
C GLN A 71 -20.19 4.68 2.01
N THR A 72 -20.87 4.20 3.06
CA THR A 72 -22.22 4.67 3.43
C THR A 72 -22.25 6.12 3.94
N LEU A 73 -21.11 6.63 4.40
CA LEU A 73 -20.96 7.97 4.97
C LEU A 73 -20.38 8.99 3.98
N LEU A 74 -20.01 8.59 2.76
CA LEU A 74 -19.48 9.49 1.72
C LEU A 74 -20.27 10.80 1.52
N PRO A 75 -21.63 10.80 1.50
CA PRO A 75 -22.38 12.05 1.32
C PRO A 75 -22.16 13.08 2.44
N ARG A 76 -21.64 12.64 3.60
CA ARG A 76 -21.42 13.45 4.80
C ARG A 76 -19.97 13.92 4.94
N ILE A 77 -19.05 13.48 4.06
CA ILE A 77 -17.64 13.88 4.12
C ILE A 77 -17.49 15.29 3.55
N GLN A 78 -16.90 16.17 4.36
CA GLN A 78 -16.65 17.57 4.00
C GLN A 78 -15.23 17.74 3.44
N PHE A 79 -15.01 17.28 2.21
CA PHE A 79 -13.74 17.49 1.50
C PHE A 79 -13.41 18.99 1.37
N GLY A 80 -12.13 19.33 1.57
CA GLY A 80 -11.63 20.71 1.49
C GLY A 80 -11.89 21.58 2.72
N GLN A 81 -12.85 21.21 3.59
CA GLN A 81 -13.09 21.93 4.83
C GLN A 81 -12.14 21.48 5.96
N THR A 82 -11.88 20.17 6.03
CA THR A 82 -10.86 19.59 6.91
C THR A 82 -10.03 18.59 6.11
N ASN A 83 -8.89 18.19 6.66
CA ASN A 83 -8.02 17.15 6.10
C ASN A 83 -8.13 15.81 6.84
N TRP A 84 -8.87 15.79 7.96
CA TRP A 84 -9.02 14.61 8.81
C TRP A 84 -10.46 14.42 9.28
N ALA A 85 -10.86 13.16 9.47
CA ALA A 85 -12.09 12.76 10.15
C ALA A 85 -11.89 11.50 11.00
N TYR A 86 -12.58 11.42 12.13
CA TYR A 86 -12.61 10.23 12.97
C TYR A 86 -13.91 9.46 12.75
N LEU A 87 -13.81 8.18 12.41
CA LEU A 87 -14.93 7.27 12.37
C LEU A 87 -15.23 6.78 13.79
N VAL A 88 -16.36 7.22 14.34
CA VAL A 88 -16.83 6.85 15.68
C VAL A 88 -18.21 6.22 15.61
N GLY A 89 -18.47 5.22 16.44
CA GLY A 89 -19.77 4.55 16.50
C GLY A 89 -19.67 3.09 16.93
N ASN A 90 -20.84 2.49 17.11
CA ASN A 90 -21.02 1.08 17.40
C ASN A 90 -22.19 0.52 16.58
N ASP A 91 -22.12 -0.77 16.22
CA ASP A 91 -23.21 -1.64 15.80
C ASP A 91 -24.42 -0.95 15.11
N ASN A 92 -24.16 -0.16 14.06
CA ASN A 92 -25.10 0.58 13.18
C ASN A 92 -25.25 2.10 13.38
N ASN A 93 -24.61 2.72 14.37
CA ASN A 93 -24.63 4.18 14.55
C ASN A 93 -23.25 4.81 14.37
N TYR A 94 -22.76 4.78 13.14
CA TYR A 94 -21.49 5.40 12.77
C TYR A 94 -21.67 6.85 12.33
N ARG A 95 -20.72 7.69 12.73
CA ARG A 95 -20.61 9.08 12.28
C ARG A 95 -19.15 9.48 12.12
N LEU A 96 -18.94 10.53 11.35
CA LEU A 96 -17.64 11.16 11.16
C LEU A 96 -17.54 12.42 12.01
N ILE A 97 -16.46 12.53 12.79
CA ILE A 97 -16.09 13.76 13.48
C ILE A 97 -14.95 14.40 12.69
N HIS A 98 -15.24 15.47 11.97
CA HIS A 98 -14.26 16.21 11.17
C HIS A 98 -13.36 17.06 12.07
N LYS A 99 -12.05 17.06 11.77
CA LYS A 99 -11.05 17.83 12.51
C LYS A 99 -9.97 18.31 11.54
N HIS A 100 -9.47 19.52 11.76
CA HIS A 100 -8.21 19.91 11.13
C HIS A 100 -7.05 19.32 11.92
N GLN A 101 -6.23 18.51 11.26
CA GLN A 101 -5.09 17.84 11.87
C GLN A 101 -3.81 18.32 11.16
N PRO A 102 -3.11 19.34 11.69
CA PRO A 102 -1.88 19.80 11.06
C PRO A 102 -0.83 18.67 11.08
N LEU A 103 -0.02 18.60 10.02
CA LEU A 103 1.14 17.73 10.00
C LEU A 103 2.23 18.32 10.89
N PRO A 104 3.06 17.49 11.54
CA PRO A 104 4.27 17.98 12.17
C PRO A 104 5.15 18.74 11.16
N ILE A 105 5.88 19.74 11.62
CA ILE A 105 6.77 20.52 10.76
C ILE A 105 8.04 19.70 10.50
N VAL A 106 8.41 19.52 9.23
CA VAL A 106 9.69 18.95 8.84
C VAL A 106 10.81 19.91 9.22
N THR A 107 11.77 19.43 10.02
CA THR A 107 12.86 20.29 10.53
C THR A 107 14.10 20.31 9.62
N GLU A 108 14.16 19.45 8.61
CA GLU A 108 15.27 19.41 7.65
C GLU A 108 15.29 20.66 6.79
N ILE A 109 16.45 21.32 6.71
CA ILE A 109 16.62 22.51 5.89
C ILE A 109 16.53 22.10 4.41
N PRO A 110 15.66 22.72 3.60
CA PRO A 110 15.58 22.40 2.17
C PRO A 110 16.90 22.73 1.45
N TRP A 111 17.33 21.87 0.54
CA TRP A 111 18.47 22.08 -0.36
C TRP A 111 18.10 22.01 -1.85
N CYS A 112 16.84 21.70 -2.14
CA CYS A 112 16.24 21.73 -3.47
C CYS A 112 15.21 22.87 -3.51
N PRO A 113 14.76 23.31 -4.70
CA PRO A 113 13.66 24.26 -4.81
C PRO A 113 12.42 23.81 -4.03
N LEU A 114 11.71 24.76 -3.44
CA LEU A 114 10.36 24.53 -2.93
C LEU A 114 9.40 24.59 -4.12
N VAL A 115 8.61 23.55 -4.30
CA VAL A 115 7.66 23.40 -5.41
C VAL A 115 6.27 23.23 -4.84
N ASP A 116 5.32 24.07 -5.25
CA ASP A 116 3.95 23.89 -4.81
C ASP A 116 3.36 22.62 -5.43
N GLU A 117 2.61 21.84 -4.65
CA GLU A 117 1.96 20.61 -5.13
C GLU A 117 1.04 20.89 -6.33
N SER A 118 0.44 22.09 -6.43
CA SER A 118 -0.39 22.48 -7.57
C SER A 118 0.37 22.70 -8.88
N ASP A 119 1.70 22.87 -8.82
CA ASP A 119 2.57 22.94 -10.01
C ASP A 119 2.91 21.55 -10.57
N ILE A 120 2.47 20.49 -9.90
CA ILE A 120 2.78 19.09 -10.24
C ILE A 120 1.52 18.39 -10.74
N GLU A 121 1.55 17.90 -11.97
CA GLU A 121 0.46 17.09 -12.49
C GLU A 121 0.59 15.66 -11.95
N ILE A 122 -0.26 15.27 -11.00
CA ILE A 122 -0.31 13.88 -10.52
C ILE A 122 -0.94 12.99 -11.59
N THR A 123 -0.15 12.03 -12.09
CA THR A 123 -0.56 11.08 -13.14
C THR A 123 -0.95 9.73 -12.56
N HIS A 124 -0.39 9.36 -11.40
CA HIS A 124 -0.61 8.04 -10.80
C HIS A 124 -0.48 8.05 -9.27
N PHE A 125 -1.37 7.35 -8.57
CA PHE A 125 -1.26 7.10 -7.13
C PHE A 125 -0.84 5.64 -6.91
N LEU A 126 0.38 5.40 -6.44
CA LEU A 126 0.79 4.07 -6.00
C LEU A 126 0.27 3.78 -4.60
N TYR A 127 0.45 4.75 -3.70
CA TYR A 127 -0.12 4.81 -2.36
C TYR A 127 -0.48 6.27 -2.05
N ALA A 128 -0.96 6.57 -0.85
CA ALA A 128 -1.23 7.94 -0.42
C ALA A 128 0.06 8.78 -0.38
N GLU A 129 1.15 8.16 0.07
CA GLU A 129 2.48 8.72 0.14
C GLU A 129 3.23 8.68 -1.20
N ASP A 130 3.18 7.58 -1.95
CA ASP A 130 3.96 7.41 -3.17
C ASP A 130 3.11 7.70 -4.42
N ARG A 131 3.54 8.67 -5.21
CA ARG A 131 2.82 9.14 -6.41
C ARG A 131 3.77 9.34 -7.58
N HIS A 132 3.25 9.20 -8.79
CA HIS A 132 3.93 9.65 -10.00
C HIS A 132 3.30 10.96 -10.46
N GLY A 133 4.12 11.83 -11.03
CA GLY A 133 3.64 13.06 -11.63
C GLY A 133 4.52 13.57 -12.75
N ILE A 134 4.13 14.72 -13.27
CA ILE A 134 4.88 15.50 -14.24
C ILE A 134 5.12 16.89 -13.65
N TRP A 135 6.36 17.34 -13.62
CA TRP A 135 6.75 18.68 -13.21
C TRP A 135 7.66 19.30 -14.27
N ASN A 136 7.30 20.49 -14.77
CA ASN A 136 8.00 21.16 -15.88
C ASN A 136 8.24 20.25 -17.10
N GLY A 137 7.25 19.41 -17.44
CA GLY A 137 7.32 18.48 -18.57
C GLY A 137 8.22 17.25 -18.34
N VAL A 138 8.71 17.02 -17.12
CA VAL A 138 9.56 15.89 -16.75
C VAL A 138 8.82 14.97 -15.79
N GLU A 139 8.92 13.66 -15.99
CA GLU A 139 8.36 12.68 -15.07
C GLU A 139 9.12 12.67 -13.73
N VAL A 140 8.38 12.62 -12.64
CA VAL A 140 8.91 12.65 -11.26
C VAL A 140 8.23 11.58 -10.40
N ASP A 141 8.91 11.18 -9.33
CA ASP A 141 8.32 10.45 -8.21
C ASP A 141 8.15 11.38 -7.02
N LEU A 142 7.09 11.15 -6.25
CA LEU A 142 6.74 11.97 -5.10
C LEU A 142 6.55 11.07 -3.90
N PHE A 143 7.14 11.48 -2.77
CA PHE A 143 6.80 10.97 -1.44
C PHE A 143 6.13 12.08 -0.63
N MET A 144 4.87 11.90 -0.28
CA MET A 144 4.02 12.90 0.36
C MET A 144 3.62 12.45 1.77
N ALA A 145 3.90 13.28 2.76
CA ALA A 145 3.43 13.05 4.12
C ALA A 145 1.92 13.35 4.21
N TRP A 146 1.18 12.43 4.85
CA TRP A 146 -0.27 12.59 5.09
C TRP A 146 -0.66 12.41 6.57
N ASP A 147 0.26 11.96 7.41
CA ASP A 147 0.14 11.96 8.87
C ASP A 147 1.51 12.21 9.56
N ALA A 148 1.54 12.10 10.88
CA ALA A 148 2.75 12.30 11.67
C ALA A 148 3.84 11.22 11.43
N SER A 149 3.45 9.97 11.18
CA SER A 149 4.36 8.86 10.91
C SER A 149 5.08 9.07 9.57
N TYR A 150 4.32 9.41 8.53
CA TYR A 150 4.85 9.71 7.21
C TYR A 150 5.62 11.02 7.16
N THR A 151 5.31 11.98 8.03
CA THR A 151 6.14 13.18 8.22
C THR A 151 7.52 12.82 8.77
N ASN A 152 7.58 11.92 9.76
CA ASN A 152 8.85 11.41 10.27
C ASN A 152 9.61 10.61 9.19
N HIS A 153 8.92 9.83 8.35
CA HIS A 153 9.55 9.18 7.21
C HIS A 153 10.10 10.16 6.18
N LEU A 154 9.37 11.25 5.88
CA LEU A 154 9.81 12.31 4.98
C LEU A 154 11.09 12.96 5.52
N GLN A 155 11.09 13.33 6.81
CA GLN A 155 12.27 13.88 7.48
C GLN A 155 13.48 12.93 7.41
N LYS A 156 13.29 11.63 7.67
CA LYS A 156 14.36 10.64 7.53
C LYS A 156 14.85 10.49 6.09
N ARG A 157 13.95 10.46 5.10
CA ARG A 157 14.32 10.41 3.67
C ARG A 157 15.14 11.64 3.29
N MET A 158 14.74 12.81 3.78
CA MET A 158 15.46 14.05 3.51
C MET A 158 16.87 14.04 4.11
N ALA A 159 16.99 13.69 5.40
CA ALA A 159 18.27 13.53 6.07
C ALA A 159 19.16 12.50 5.35
N ALA A 160 18.60 11.38 4.91
CA ALA A 160 19.32 10.34 4.19
C ALA A 160 19.87 10.81 2.83
N HIS A 161 19.13 11.60 2.05
CA HIS A 161 19.67 12.22 0.83
C HIS A 161 20.88 13.10 1.13
N ARG A 162 20.80 13.93 2.18
CA ARG A 162 21.93 14.76 2.62
C ARG A 162 23.13 13.93 3.05
N LEU A 163 22.91 12.85 3.81
CA LEU A 163 23.96 11.92 4.19
C LEU A 163 24.66 11.30 2.98
N LEU A 164 23.93 10.91 1.94
CA LEU A 164 24.53 10.39 0.72
C LEU A 164 25.36 11.45 0.00
N MET A 165 24.85 12.69 -0.11
CA MET A 165 25.59 13.81 -0.72
C MET A 165 26.88 14.14 0.06
N GLU A 166 26.82 14.20 1.39
CA GLU A 166 27.98 14.43 2.26
C GLU A 166 29.08 13.37 2.08
N ARG A 167 28.72 12.17 1.62
CA ARG A 167 29.62 11.03 1.40
C ARG A 167 29.96 10.80 -0.07
N ASN A 168 29.51 11.65 -1.00
CA ASN A 168 29.65 11.47 -2.45
C ASN A 168 29.05 10.14 -2.96
N LEU A 169 27.90 9.76 -2.40
CA LEU A 169 27.16 8.53 -2.70
C LEU A 169 25.77 8.81 -3.30
N GLU A 170 25.53 10.02 -3.83
CA GLU A 170 24.25 10.39 -4.46
C GLU A 170 23.89 9.51 -5.66
N HIS A 171 24.88 8.89 -6.30
CA HIS A 171 24.70 7.92 -7.38
C HIS A 171 24.05 6.59 -6.93
N LEU A 172 23.86 6.38 -5.61
CA LEU A 172 23.18 5.20 -5.08
C LEU A 172 21.68 5.43 -4.87
N THR A 173 21.12 6.57 -5.24
CA THR A 173 19.67 6.84 -5.14
C THR A 173 19.19 7.71 -6.29
N PHE A 174 17.87 7.86 -6.44
CA PHE A 174 17.30 8.78 -7.43
C PHE A 174 17.47 10.21 -6.95
N ARG A 175 17.87 11.11 -7.84
CA ARG A 175 18.20 12.49 -7.48
C ARG A 175 16.96 13.23 -6.99
N ALA A 176 17.06 13.87 -5.83
CA ALA A 176 16.06 14.84 -5.38
C ALA A 176 16.04 16.08 -6.28
N VAL A 177 14.87 16.46 -6.77
CA VAL A 177 14.67 17.59 -7.69
C VAL A 177 13.86 18.73 -7.08
N GLY A 178 13.12 18.48 -6.00
CA GLY A 178 12.34 19.50 -5.30
C GLY A 178 11.84 19.02 -3.94
N HIS A 179 11.57 19.97 -3.04
CA HIS A 179 10.80 19.74 -1.83
C HIS A 179 9.38 20.25 -2.08
N VAL A 180 8.39 19.41 -1.82
CA VAL A 180 6.99 19.74 -2.13
C VAL A 180 6.39 20.49 -0.94
N VAL A 181 5.77 21.63 -1.24
CA VAL A 181 4.96 22.43 -0.31
C VAL A 181 3.52 22.45 -0.79
N ARG A 182 2.57 22.92 0.03
CA ARG A 182 1.16 22.98 -0.34
C ARG A 182 0.58 24.36 -0.05
N ASP A 183 -0.33 24.81 -0.92
CA ASP A 183 -1.11 26.05 -0.76
C ASP A 183 -0.25 27.32 -0.59
N GLY A 184 0.89 27.38 -1.27
CA GLY A 184 1.83 28.50 -1.21
C GLY A 184 2.53 28.66 0.15
N THR A 185 2.40 27.67 1.05
CA THR A 185 3.09 27.69 2.34
C THR A 185 4.58 27.37 2.16
N ALA A 186 5.38 27.71 3.18
CA ALA A 186 6.79 27.30 3.23
C ALA A 186 6.99 25.94 3.92
N GLU A 187 5.91 25.27 4.33
CA GLU A 187 5.97 24.01 5.06
C GLU A 187 6.10 22.83 4.09
N ILE A 188 7.19 22.07 4.25
CA ILE A 188 7.48 20.92 3.40
C ILE A 188 6.55 19.77 3.78
N CYS A 189 5.76 19.30 2.81
CA CYS A 189 4.86 18.16 2.95
C CYS A 189 5.25 16.98 2.05
N GLY A 190 6.29 17.11 1.24
CA GLY A 190 6.80 16.01 0.44
C GLY A 190 8.19 16.20 -0.14
N LEU A 191 8.69 15.15 -0.77
CA LEU A 191 9.97 15.11 -1.48
C LEU A 191 9.72 14.62 -2.91
N MET A 192 10.27 15.35 -3.88
CA MET A 192 10.19 15.01 -5.29
C MET A 192 11.56 14.54 -5.80
N THR A 193 11.61 13.39 -6.45
CA THR A 193 12.80 12.84 -7.11
C THR A 193 12.60 12.70 -8.60
N GLU A 194 13.68 12.53 -9.34
CA GLU A 194 13.59 12.05 -10.72
C GLU A 194 12.86 10.70 -10.78
N ALA A 195 12.24 10.41 -11.92
CA ALA A 195 11.51 9.17 -12.14
C ALA A 195 12.41 7.92 -11.96
N SER A 196 11.93 6.98 -11.15
CA SER A 196 12.60 5.72 -10.86
C SER A 196 12.44 4.72 -12.00
N TYR A 197 13.36 4.76 -12.97
CA TYR A 197 13.42 3.77 -14.05
C TYR A 197 14.43 2.66 -13.77
N GLY A 198 14.06 1.45 -14.19
CA GLY A 198 14.88 0.25 -14.04
C GLY A 198 14.02 -0.95 -13.71
N ARG A 199 14.67 -2.02 -13.27
CA ARG A 199 14.00 -3.21 -12.76
C ARG A 199 14.37 -3.43 -11.31
N ILE A 200 13.53 -4.18 -10.61
CA ILE A 200 13.91 -4.71 -9.31
C ILE A 200 15.09 -5.69 -9.48
N PHE A 201 16.00 -5.74 -8.51
CA PHE A 201 17.16 -6.63 -8.58
C PHE A 201 16.77 -8.11 -8.52
N GLU A 202 17.59 -8.92 -9.20
CA GLU A 202 17.51 -10.38 -9.27
C GLU A 202 18.79 -11.02 -8.71
N TYR A 203 18.80 -12.34 -8.57
CA TYR A 203 19.96 -13.08 -8.05
C TYR A 203 21.25 -12.88 -8.88
N CYS A 204 21.13 -12.60 -10.18
CA CYS A 204 22.27 -12.32 -11.04
C CYS A 204 22.98 -11.00 -10.68
N ASP A 205 22.30 -10.05 -10.03
CA ASP A 205 22.83 -8.73 -9.68
C ASP A 205 23.59 -8.71 -8.36
N ARG A 206 23.67 -9.85 -7.65
CA ARG A 206 24.23 -9.92 -6.29
C ARG A 206 25.57 -9.22 -6.15
N SER A 207 26.49 -9.41 -7.10
CA SER A 207 27.80 -8.78 -7.03
C SER A 207 27.72 -7.25 -7.03
N ALA A 208 26.82 -6.66 -7.83
CA ALA A 208 26.61 -5.22 -7.86
C ALA A 208 25.98 -4.72 -6.55
N VAL A 209 24.98 -5.44 -6.02
CA VAL A 209 24.30 -5.09 -4.77
C VAL A 209 25.24 -5.17 -3.57
N TYR A 210 26.00 -6.27 -3.41
CA TYR A 210 27.02 -6.40 -2.36
C TYR A 210 28.05 -5.26 -2.44
N LYS A 211 28.48 -4.89 -3.65
CA LYS A 211 29.41 -3.78 -3.85
C LYS A 211 28.82 -2.43 -3.43
N ALA A 212 27.56 -2.16 -3.75
CA ALA A 212 26.86 -0.92 -3.36
C ALA A 212 26.68 -0.83 -1.85
N ILE A 213 26.30 -1.93 -1.18
CA ILE A 213 26.20 -1.99 0.28
C ILE A 213 27.57 -1.81 0.95
N ALA A 214 28.63 -2.43 0.41
CA ALA A 214 29.99 -2.20 0.88
C ALA A 214 30.46 -0.73 0.67
N GLN A 215 29.92 0.02 -0.28
CA GLN A 215 30.19 1.45 -0.41
C GLN A 215 29.51 2.26 0.69
N ILE A 216 28.25 1.95 1.00
CA ILE A 216 27.50 2.54 2.12
C ILE A 216 28.23 2.29 3.45
N GLU A 217 28.61 1.04 3.71
CA GLU A 217 29.30 0.66 4.95
C GLU A 217 30.63 1.42 5.11
N ARG A 218 31.47 1.45 4.06
CA ARG A 218 32.76 2.16 4.08
C ARG A 218 32.61 3.67 4.26
N ALA A 219 31.47 4.24 3.91
CA ALA A 219 31.16 5.64 4.14
C ALA A 219 30.67 5.94 5.57
N GLY A 220 30.65 4.94 6.46
CA GLY A 220 30.17 5.10 7.84
C GLY A 220 28.65 5.13 7.93
N LEU A 221 27.95 4.50 6.99
CA LEU A 221 26.49 4.49 6.90
C LEU A 221 25.94 3.07 7.03
N LEU A 222 24.71 2.98 7.49
CA LEU A 222 23.96 1.74 7.67
C LEU A 222 22.63 1.86 6.93
N PHE A 223 22.43 1.05 5.90
CA PHE A 223 21.13 0.85 5.26
C PHE A 223 20.40 -0.37 5.83
N THR A 224 19.36 -0.14 6.63
CA THR A 224 18.57 -1.21 7.28
C THR A 224 17.38 -1.69 6.44
N GLY A 225 17.17 -1.08 5.27
CA GLY A 225 16.02 -1.29 4.39
C GLY A 225 16.20 -2.39 3.33
N ILE A 226 17.07 -3.38 3.59
CA ILE A 226 17.38 -4.45 2.62
C ILE A 226 16.15 -5.34 2.45
N HIS A 227 15.46 -5.16 1.33
CA HIS A 227 14.28 -5.91 0.94
C HIS A 227 14.21 -6.04 -0.57
N THR A 228 13.55 -7.08 -1.07
CA THR A 228 13.40 -7.35 -2.50
C THR A 228 12.76 -6.20 -3.28
N SER A 229 11.98 -5.32 -2.64
CA SER A 229 11.32 -4.17 -3.28
C SER A 229 12.08 -2.85 -3.21
N ASN A 230 13.20 -2.77 -2.46
CA ASN A 230 13.81 -1.48 -2.09
C ASN A 230 15.10 -1.16 -2.86
N ILE A 231 15.53 -2.06 -3.74
CA ILE A 231 16.76 -1.94 -4.52
C ILE A 231 16.42 -2.14 -5.99
N MET A 232 16.86 -1.20 -6.84
CA MET A 232 16.68 -1.24 -8.28
C MET A 232 18.00 -1.34 -9.00
N ILE A 233 17.94 -1.96 -10.18
CA ILE A 233 19.00 -1.97 -11.20
C ILE A 233 18.52 -1.12 -12.37
N THR A 234 19.22 -0.01 -12.62
CA THR A 234 18.95 0.88 -13.75
C THR A 234 19.38 0.22 -15.07
N ALA A 235 18.96 0.80 -16.20
CA ALA A 235 19.27 0.26 -17.53
C ALA A 235 20.78 0.17 -17.83
N ASP A 236 21.59 1.04 -17.21
CA ASP A 236 23.06 1.04 -17.28
C ASP A 236 23.73 0.15 -16.22
N GLY A 237 22.95 -0.63 -15.47
CA GLY A 237 23.45 -1.62 -14.51
C GLY A 237 23.86 -1.04 -13.16
N GLN A 238 23.46 0.20 -12.83
CA GLN A 238 23.74 0.81 -11.53
C GLN A 238 22.70 0.39 -10.49
N VAL A 239 23.15 0.32 -9.24
CA VAL A 239 22.28 0.02 -8.09
C VAL A 239 21.70 1.33 -7.54
N ARG A 240 20.39 1.39 -7.34
CA ARG A 240 19.69 2.53 -6.71
C ARG A 240 18.81 2.04 -5.55
N PHE A 241 18.90 2.70 -4.40
CA PHE A 241 18.06 2.46 -3.22
C PHE A 241 16.83 3.37 -3.25
N LEU A 242 15.65 2.78 -3.04
CA LEU A 242 14.36 3.47 -3.05
C LEU A 242 13.94 3.99 -1.66
N SER A 243 14.01 3.14 -0.63
CA SER A 243 13.50 3.46 0.71
C SER A 243 14.57 4.09 1.61
N LEU A 244 14.90 5.36 1.35
CA LEU A 244 15.98 6.04 2.08
C LEU A 244 15.68 6.33 3.56
N CYS A 245 14.44 6.20 4.03
CA CYS A 245 14.13 6.37 5.46
C CYS A 245 14.84 5.33 6.36
N ALA A 246 15.37 4.25 5.76
CA ALA A 246 16.13 3.20 6.42
C ALA A 246 17.66 3.43 6.39
N LEU A 247 18.14 4.56 5.87
CA LEU A 247 19.55 4.91 5.87
C LEU A 247 19.90 5.77 7.10
N MET A 248 20.91 5.37 7.86
CA MET A 248 21.37 6.07 9.05
C MET A 248 22.89 6.05 9.18
N ARG A 249 23.44 6.87 10.09
CA ARG A 249 24.86 6.80 10.44
C ARG A 249 25.13 5.53 11.24
N GLN A 250 26.29 4.93 11.02
CA GLN A 250 26.75 3.82 11.86
C GLN A 250 27.00 4.26 13.31
N PRO A 251 26.93 3.32 14.27
CA PRO A 251 27.39 3.56 15.63
C PRO A 251 28.88 3.95 15.68
N ASP A 252 29.20 4.87 16.58
CA ASP A 252 30.60 5.26 16.84
C ASP A 252 31.39 4.11 17.46
N ASP A 253 30.76 3.30 18.33
CA ASP A 253 31.38 2.13 18.93
C ASP A 253 31.71 1.05 17.87
N PRO A 254 32.99 0.65 17.72
CA PRO A 254 33.39 -0.26 16.65
C PRO A 254 32.82 -1.68 16.80
N ILE A 255 32.56 -2.15 18.03
CA ILE A 255 31.99 -3.48 18.27
C ILE A 255 30.54 -3.47 17.80
N LYS A 256 29.73 -2.53 18.31
CA LYS A 256 28.34 -2.37 17.90
C LYS A 256 28.19 -2.12 16.40
N ARG A 257 29.10 -1.34 15.81
CA ARG A 257 29.14 -1.11 14.35
C ARG A 257 29.31 -2.41 13.57
N ALA A 258 30.27 -3.25 13.97
CA ALA A 258 30.50 -4.53 13.31
C ALA A 258 29.28 -5.46 13.45
N GLU A 259 28.68 -5.54 14.64
CA GLU A 259 27.46 -6.31 14.89
C GLU A 259 26.28 -5.81 14.05
N GLU A 260 26.05 -4.50 13.98
CA GLU A 260 24.95 -3.93 13.19
C GLU A 260 25.16 -4.08 11.69
N CYS A 261 26.40 -3.96 11.18
CA CYS A 261 26.68 -4.19 9.76
C CYS A 261 26.49 -5.67 9.39
N GLU A 262 26.97 -6.59 10.23
CA GLU A 262 26.74 -8.03 10.03
C GLU A 262 25.25 -8.34 9.94
N TYR A 263 24.47 -7.89 10.93
CA TYR A 263 23.05 -8.18 11.00
C TYR A 263 22.23 -7.49 9.89
N TRP A 264 22.40 -6.17 9.70
CA TRP A 264 21.55 -5.39 8.81
C TRP A 264 21.99 -5.44 7.35
N HIS A 265 23.28 -5.65 7.06
CA HIS A 265 23.79 -5.72 5.69
C HIS A 265 23.98 -7.16 5.25
N TRP A 266 24.91 -7.88 5.89
CA TRP A 266 25.41 -9.13 5.34
C TRP A 266 24.41 -10.27 5.49
N GLU A 267 23.83 -10.47 6.67
CA GLU A 267 22.80 -11.48 6.91
C GLU A 267 21.52 -11.20 6.11
N GLN A 268 21.07 -9.94 6.04
CA GLN A 268 19.87 -9.60 5.24
C GLN A 268 20.10 -9.81 3.75
N LEU A 269 21.27 -9.46 3.21
CA LEU A 269 21.59 -9.74 1.80
C LEU A 269 21.63 -11.24 1.53
N GLU A 270 22.27 -12.03 2.39
CA GLU A 270 22.31 -13.48 2.25
C GLU A 270 20.90 -14.05 2.21
N LYS A 271 20.06 -13.69 3.20
CA LYS A 271 18.67 -14.12 3.27
C LYS A 271 17.90 -13.79 1.98
N VAL A 272 17.94 -12.54 1.53
CA VAL A 272 17.22 -12.12 0.33
C VAL A 272 17.75 -12.83 -0.92
N PHE A 273 19.07 -13.02 -1.05
CA PHE A 273 19.61 -13.74 -2.19
C PHE A 273 19.34 -15.24 -2.16
N GLU A 274 19.29 -15.89 -0.99
CA GLU A 274 18.83 -17.28 -0.89
C GLU A 274 17.38 -17.44 -1.38
N GLU A 275 16.50 -16.47 -1.10
CA GLU A 275 15.12 -16.46 -1.62
C GLU A 275 15.12 -16.29 -3.15
N LEU A 276 15.90 -15.34 -3.68
CA LEU A 276 15.99 -15.06 -5.11
C LEU A 276 16.71 -16.14 -5.93
N LYS A 277 17.45 -17.08 -5.30
CA LYS A 277 17.99 -18.25 -6.00
C LYS A 277 16.89 -19.14 -6.58
N LEU A 278 15.73 -19.19 -5.91
CA LEU A 278 14.67 -20.14 -6.21
C LEU A 278 13.73 -19.67 -7.31
N SER A 279 13.60 -18.35 -7.49
CA SER A 279 12.70 -17.75 -8.47
C SER A 279 13.09 -16.31 -8.78
N ARG A 280 12.59 -15.80 -9.91
CA ARG A 280 12.65 -14.36 -10.21
C ARG A 280 11.95 -13.56 -9.13
N ASN A 281 12.38 -12.31 -8.97
CA ASN A 281 11.72 -11.38 -8.09
C ASN A 281 10.30 -11.08 -8.62
N PRO A 282 9.22 -11.37 -7.87
CA PRO A 282 7.86 -11.18 -8.36
C PRO A 282 7.39 -9.72 -8.27
N ILE A 283 8.18 -8.84 -7.64
CA ILE A 283 7.81 -7.45 -7.41
C ILE A 283 8.01 -6.65 -8.71
N PRO A 284 6.96 -6.04 -9.26
CA PRO A 284 7.10 -5.16 -10.41
C PRO A 284 7.84 -3.87 -10.01
N PRO A 285 8.63 -3.26 -10.92
CA PRO A 285 9.24 -1.96 -10.67
C PRO A 285 8.16 -0.90 -10.43
N PRO A 286 8.47 0.21 -9.71
CA PRO A 286 7.47 1.23 -9.34
C PRO A 286 6.63 1.73 -10.53
N ARG A 287 7.25 1.91 -11.70
CA ARG A 287 6.57 2.39 -12.91
C ARG A 287 5.63 1.37 -13.56
N GLU A 288 5.71 0.10 -13.19
CA GLU A 288 4.80 -0.96 -13.63
C GLU A 288 3.78 -1.34 -12.55
N GLN A 289 3.92 -0.79 -11.34
CA GLN A 289 2.94 -1.01 -10.29
C GLN A 289 1.60 -0.38 -10.68
N ARG A 290 0.52 -1.11 -10.37
CA ARG A 290 -0.83 -0.62 -10.58
C ARG A 290 -1.20 0.32 -9.45
N SER A 291 -2.09 1.27 -9.77
CA SER A 291 -2.64 2.13 -8.74
C SER A 291 -3.39 1.29 -7.72
N THR A 292 -3.18 1.59 -6.44
CA THR A 292 -4.02 1.06 -5.37
C THR A 292 -5.36 1.80 -5.29
N SER A 293 -5.51 2.89 -6.04
CA SER A 293 -6.73 3.67 -6.03
C SER A 293 -7.88 3.00 -6.79
N PHE A 294 -9.08 3.09 -6.22
CA PHE A 294 -10.30 2.66 -6.88
C PHE A 294 -11.48 3.55 -6.48
N PHE A 295 -12.43 3.67 -7.41
CA PHE A 295 -13.64 4.43 -7.21
C PHE A 295 -14.50 3.84 -6.07
N LEU A 296 -14.92 4.68 -5.14
CA LEU A 296 -15.90 4.33 -4.11
C LEU A 296 -17.29 4.83 -4.52
N PRO A 297 -18.20 3.95 -4.97
CA PRO A 297 -19.53 4.39 -5.36
C PRO A 297 -20.30 4.94 -4.16
N GLN A 298 -20.90 6.11 -4.34
CA GLN A 298 -21.81 6.68 -3.36
C GLN A 298 -23.10 5.88 -3.38
N PHE A 299 -23.44 5.25 -2.26
CA PHE A 299 -24.78 4.70 -2.11
C PHE A 299 -25.78 5.84 -1.96
N PRO A 300 -26.94 5.76 -2.62
CA PRO A 300 -28.04 6.65 -2.27
C PRO A 300 -28.25 6.50 -0.76
N ALA A 301 -28.26 7.64 -0.04
CA ALA A 301 -28.59 7.63 1.38
C ALA A 301 -29.88 6.79 1.53
N PRO A 302 -29.97 5.87 2.51
CA PRO A 302 -31.07 4.91 2.59
C PRO A 302 -32.41 5.63 2.76
N ALA A 303 -32.99 6.05 1.64
CA ALA A 303 -34.34 6.55 1.51
C ALA A 303 -35.21 5.31 1.34
N HIS A 304 -35.43 4.57 2.44
CA HIS A 304 -36.38 3.44 2.49
C HIS A 304 -36.50 2.61 1.18
N GLY A 305 -35.44 1.89 0.79
CA GLY A 305 -35.41 0.88 -0.30
C GLY A 305 -34.70 1.32 -1.60
N PRO A 306 -34.40 0.42 -2.57
CA PRO A 306 -34.41 -1.04 -2.56
C PRO A 306 -33.02 -1.65 -2.29
N LYS A 307 -32.94 -2.99 -2.22
CA LYS A 307 -31.71 -3.77 -2.02
C LYS A 307 -30.79 -3.65 -3.26
N VAL A 308 -29.53 -3.25 -3.05
CA VAL A 308 -28.48 -3.28 -4.06
C VAL A 308 -27.50 -4.39 -3.72
N ASN A 309 -27.24 -5.27 -4.67
CA ASN A 309 -26.18 -6.28 -4.55
C ASN A 309 -24.87 -5.65 -5.02
N ILE A 310 -23.85 -5.68 -4.16
CA ILE A 310 -22.53 -5.12 -4.47
C ILE A 310 -21.55 -6.28 -4.59
N PHE A 311 -20.76 -6.27 -5.66
CA PHE A 311 -19.67 -7.21 -5.88
C PHE A 311 -18.35 -6.51 -5.52
N LEU A 312 -17.74 -6.89 -4.41
CA LEU A 312 -16.41 -6.42 -4.02
C LEU A 312 -15.39 -7.53 -4.36
N VAL A 313 -14.49 -7.28 -5.31
CA VAL A 313 -13.38 -8.19 -5.60
C VAL A 313 -12.14 -7.66 -4.88
N VAL A 314 -11.83 -8.24 -3.72
CA VAL A 314 -10.59 -7.96 -2.99
C VAL A 314 -9.53 -8.95 -3.46
N ILE A 315 -8.46 -8.47 -4.09
CA ILE A 315 -7.30 -9.30 -4.43
C ILE A 315 -6.24 -9.09 -3.36
N ALA A 316 -6.19 -9.99 -2.38
CA ALA A 316 -5.10 -10.04 -1.42
C ALA A 316 -3.91 -10.80 -2.04
N HIS A 317 -2.74 -10.17 -2.06
CA HIS A 317 -1.48 -10.83 -2.38
C HIS A 317 -0.75 -11.18 -1.08
N ASP A 318 -1.06 -12.34 -0.50
CA ASP A 318 -0.22 -12.86 0.58
C ASP A 318 1.01 -13.54 -0.04
N LEU A 319 2.17 -12.89 0.10
CA LEU A 319 3.45 -13.56 -0.05
C LEU A 319 3.66 -14.44 1.19
N TYR A 320 3.13 -15.67 1.12
CA TYR A 320 3.26 -16.64 2.20
C TYR A 320 4.73 -17.04 2.37
N SER A 321 5.28 -16.87 3.57
CA SER A 321 6.49 -17.59 3.98
C SER A 321 6.10 -19.06 4.21
N PRO A 322 6.77 -20.04 3.57
CA PRO A 322 6.36 -21.43 3.69
C PRO A 322 6.51 -21.90 5.14
N VAL A 323 5.38 -22.13 5.82
CA VAL A 323 5.35 -22.96 7.04
C VAL A 323 5.83 -24.36 6.64
N LYS A 324 6.89 -24.84 7.29
CA LYS A 324 7.35 -26.22 7.12
C LYS A 324 6.28 -27.16 7.68
N GLU A 325 5.42 -27.69 6.82
CA GLU A 325 4.56 -28.80 7.20
C GLU A 325 5.41 -30.09 7.13
N GLU A 326 5.85 -30.58 8.29
CA GLU A 326 6.52 -31.88 8.38
C GLU A 326 5.49 -33.01 8.26
N GLN A 327 5.29 -33.51 7.04
CA GLN A 327 4.62 -34.79 6.85
C GLN A 327 5.64 -35.93 6.96
N LYS A 328 5.49 -36.76 7.99
CA LYS A 328 6.21 -38.03 8.11
C LYS A 328 5.59 -39.04 7.14
N ASP A 329 6.34 -39.39 6.10
CA ASP A 329 5.98 -40.49 5.21
C ASP A 329 6.20 -41.84 5.93
N VAL A 330 5.37 -42.84 5.61
CA VAL A 330 5.27 -44.16 6.28
C VAL A 330 6.56 -45.00 6.15
N LYS A 331 7.59 -44.50 5.46
CA LYS A 331 8.89 -45.16 5.26
C LYS A 331 10.10 -44.40 5.83
N GLY A 332 9.89 -43.41 6.69
CA GLY A 332 10.99 -42.81 7.47
C GLY A 332 11.97 -41.91 6.67
N ALA A 333 11.59 -41.48 5.47
CA ALA A 333 12.33 -40.47 4.71
C ALA A 333 11.59 -39.12 4.78
N THR A 334 12.22 -38.11 5.35
CA THR A 334 11.69 -36.74 5.40
C THR A 334 11.95 -36.06 4.05
N LEU A 335 10.94 -36.01 3.17
CA LEU A 335 11.01 -35.22 1.93
C LEU A 335 10.27 -33.90 2.14
N ALA A 336 11.01 -32.81 2.40
CA ALA A 336 10.43 -31.48 2.48
C ALA A 336 10.02 -31.00 1.07
N ARG A 337 8.76 -31.21 0.67
CA ARG A 337 8.20 -30.56 -0.51
C ARG A 337 7.68 -29.18 -0.13
N ARG A 338 8.37 -28.13 -0.57
CA ARG A 338 7.86 -26.75 -0.49
C ARG A 338 6.94 -26.49 -1.68
N ASN A 339 5.64 -26.37 -1.43
CA ASN A 339 4.68 -25.88 -2.41
C ASN A 339 4.59 -24.36 -2.29
N CYS A 340 5.33 -23.65 -3.15
CA CYS A 340 5.19 -22.20 -3.29
C CYS A 340 4.02 -21.93 -4.24
N GLY A 341 2.85 -21.59 -3.71
CA GLY A 341 1.69 -21.21 -4.50
C GLY A 341 1.17 -19.85 -4.06
N THR A 342 1.03 -18.91 -4.99
CA THR A 342 0.26 -17.68 -4.77
C THR A 342 -1.22 -18.05 -4.68
N ARG A 343 -1.87 -17.64 -3.59
CA ARG A 343 -3.30 -17.85 -3.36
C ARG A 343 -4.05 -16.59 -3.77
N MET A 344 -4.96 -16.72 -4.71
CA MET A 344 -5.92 -15.66 -5.05
C MET A 344 -7.22 -15.97 -4.32
N GLU A 345 -7.68 -15.06 -3.48
CA GLU A 345 -8.99 -15.17 -2.83
C GLU A 345 -9.99 -14.28 -3.56
N VAL A 346 -11.14 -14.84 -3.95
CA VAL A 346 -12.23 -14.09 -4.55
C VAL A 346 -13.44 -14.24 -3.63
N LEU A 347 -13.79 -13.14 -2.95
CA LEU A 347 -14.97 -13.09 -2.09
C LEU A 347 -16.15 -12.59 -2.92
N VAL A 348 -17.21 -13.39 -3.04
CA VAL A 348 -18.47 -12.97 -3.65
C VAL A 348 -19.51 -12.88 -2.54
N LEU A 349 -19.97 -11.66 -2.26
CA LEU A 349 -20.98 -11.38 -1.25
C LEU A 349 -22.32 -11.13 -1.92
N ASP A 350 -23.35 -11.84 -1.47
CA ASP A 350 -24.74 -11.61 -1.88
C ASP A 350 -25.57 -11.49 -0.60
N ALA A 351 -26.12 -10.30 -0.32
CA ALA A 351 -26.79 -10.01 0.95
C ALA A 351 -28.12 -9.26 0.70
N PRO A 352 -29.27 -9.93 0.89
CA PRO A 352 -30.55 -9.23 0.85
C PRO A 352 -30.77 -8.46 2.15
N ILE A 353 -30.52 -7.14 2.16
CA ILE A 353 -30.79 -6.27 3.31
C ILE A 353 -32.31 -5.98 3.43
N SER A 354 -33.01 -6.70 4.31
CA SER A 354 -34.44 -6.45 4.59
C SER A 354 -34.60 -5.43 5.73
N PRO A 355 -35.45 -4.39 5.61
CA PRO A 355 -35.62 -3.37 6.66
C PRO A 355 -36.31 -3.85 7.95
N ARG A 356 -36.76 -5.11 8.02
CA ARG A 356 -37.56 -5.62 9.16
C ARG A 356 -36.95 -6.83 9.88
N SER A 357 -35.69 -7.16 9.60
CA SER A 357 -34.99 -8.23 10.31
C SER A 357 -34.25 -7.66 11.52
N LEU A 358 -34.78 -7.85 12.72
CA LEU A 358 -34.07 -7.61 14.00
C LEU A 358 -32.94 -8.64 14.27
N HIS A 359 -32.54 -9.39 13.25
CA HIS A 359 -31.44 -10.33 13.30
C HIS A 359 -30.39 -9.93 12.28
N THR A 360 -29.13 -9.96 12.72
CA THR A 360 -27.93 -9.77 11.93
C THR A 360 -28.06 -10.48 10.58
N PRO A 361 -27.86 -9.81 9.44
CA PRO A 361 -27.85 -10.50 8.16
C PRO A 361 -26.78 -11.59 8.22
N LYS A 362 -27.20 -12.85 8.06
CA LYS A 362 -26.26 -13.97 7.91
C LYS A 362 -25.59 -13.80 6.56
N MET A 363 -24.37 -13.26 6.55
CA MET A 363 -23.48 -13.35 5.40
C MET A 363 -23.34 -14.82 5.01
N ARG A 364 -23.63 -15.15 3.76
CA ARG A 364 -23.35 -16.46 3.19
C ARG A 364 -22.20 -16.31 2.20
N LEU A 365 -21.10 -17.01 2.47
CA LEU A 365 -20.03 -17.21 1.51
C LEU A 365 -20.55 -18.15 0.42
N HIS A 366 -20.71 -17.65 -0.81
CA HIS A 366 -21.28 -18.45 -1.90
C HIS A 366 -20.25 -19.30 -2.64
N ALA A 367 -18.98 -18.87 -2.69
CA ALA A 367 -17.93 -19.64 -3.33
C ALA A 367 -16.56 -19.33 -2.72
N TYR A 368 -15.69 -20.33 -2.72
CA TYR A 368 -14.28 -20.22 -2.39
C TYR A 368 -13.52 -20.93 -3.51
N ALA A 369 -12.59 -20.24 -4.17
CA ALA A 369 -11.77 -20.82 -5.23
C ALA A 369 -10.29 -20.53 -4.98
N THR A 370 -9.51 -21.57 -4.69
CA THR A 370 -8.04 -21.49 -4.73
C THR A 370 -7.59 -21.73 -6.16
N VAL A 371 -7.03 -20.72 -6.82
CA VAL A 371 -6.48 -20.88 -8.17
C VAL A 371 -4.96 -20.83 -8.13
N PRO A 372 -4.24 -21.91 -8.53
CA PRO A 372 -2.80 -21.86 -8.64
C PRO A 372 -2.38 -20.87 -9.74
N TYR A 373 -1.41 -20.01 -9.44
CA TYR A 373 -0.94 -18.92 -10.32
C TYR A 373 -0.66 -19.36 -11.77
N ARG A 374 -0.19 -20.60 -11.98
CA ARG A 374 0.10 -21.16 -13.32
C ARG A 374 -1.12 -21.31 -14.24
N LYS A 375 -2.35 -21.09 -13.76
CA LYS A 375 -3.59 -21.14 -14.57
C LYS A 375 -4.19 -19.76 -14.90
N LEU A 376 -3.54 -18.66 -14.52
CA LEU A 376 -4.09 -17.30 -14.65
C LEU A 376 -3.75 -16.57 -15.95
N ASP A 377 -3.34 -17.24 -17.03
CA ASP A 377 -2.97 -16.57 -18.30
C ASP A 377 -4.12 -15.73 -18.93
N LYS A 378 -5.37 -15.89 -18.47
CA LYS A 378 -6.53 -15.09 -18.89
C LYS A 378 -7.54 -14.89 -17.74
N PRO A 379 -7.32 -13.91 -16.83
CA PRO A 379 -8.18 -13.69 -15.66
C PRO A 379 -9.65 -13.39 -16.04
N ASP A 380 -9.90 -12.71 -17.16
CA ASP A 380 -11.26 -12.42 -17.66
C ASP A 380 -12.03 -13.69 -18.02
N LYS A 381 -11.32 -14.71 -18.52
CA LYS A 381 -11.92 -16.00 -18.90
C LYS A 381 -12.28 -16.82 -17.67
N LEU A 382 -11.47 -16.76 -16.61
CA LEU A 382 -11.74 -17.40 -15.32
C LEU A 382 -12.96 -16.76 -14.63
N LEU A 383 -13.08 -15.43 -14.68
CA LEU A 383 -14.25 -14.72 -14.16
C LEU A 383 -15.52 -15.10 -14.93
N GLN A 384 -15.46 -15.16 -16.27
CA GLN A 384 -16.55 -15.62 -17.13
C GLN A 384 -16.93 -17.09 -16.84
N GLU A 385 -15.95 -17.97 -16.63
CA GLU A 385 -16.20 -19.38 -16.29
C GLU A 385 -16.86 -19.54 -14.91
N LEU A 386 -16.42 -18.79 -13.91
CA LEU A 386 -17.02 -18.77 -12.57
C LEU A 386 -18.46 -18.22 -12.58
N ILE A 387 -18.74 -17.23 -13.42
CA ILE A 387 -20.10 -16.70 -13.65
C ILE A 387 -20.97 -17.76 -14.36
N SER A 388 -20.43 -18.46 -15.37
CA SER A 388 -21.18 -19.42 -16.19
C SER A 388 -21.50 -20.76 -15.50
N THR A 389 -20.71 -21.14 -14.49
CA THR A 389 -20.84 -22.44 -13.78
C THR A 389 -21.84 -22.41 -12.63
N GLN A 390 -22.28 -21.22 -12.21
CA GLN A 390 -23.43 -21.09 -11.33
C GLN A 390 -24.70 -21.03 -12.20
N ASN A 391 -25.62 -22.00 -12.05
CA ASN A 391 -26.92 -22.03 -12.73
C ASN A 391 -27.75 -20.78 -12.39
N TRP A 392 -27.55 -19.69 -13.12
CA TRP A 392 -28.34 -18.46 -13.05
C TRP A 392 -29.45 -18.51 -14.09
N GLN A 393 -30.68 -18.83 -13.67
CA GLN A 393 -31.86 -18.53 -14.47
C GLN A 393 -32.24 -17.05 -14.26
N SER A 394 -32.06 -16.25 -15.31
CA SER A 394 -32.49 -14.84 -15.36
C SER A 394 -34.02 -14.75 -15.26
N PRO A 395 -34.60 -13.94 -14.35
CA PRO A 395 -36.02 -13.64 -14.36
C PRO A 395 -36.25 -12.38 -15.21
N LEU A 396 -36.03 -12.46 -16.52
CA LEU A 396 -36.49 -11.44 -17.47
C LEU A 396 -37.00 -12.11 -18.75
N ARG A 397 -38.20 -12.68 -18.67
CA ARG A 397 -39.12 -12.83 -19.79
C ARG A 397 -40.56 -12.79 -19.29
N ASP A 398 -41.17 -11.60 -19.28
CA ASP A 398 -42.54 -11.49 -19.75
C ASP A 398 -42.82 -10.05 -20.22
N ASN A 399 -42.80 -9.88 -21.53
CA ASN A 399 -43.42 -8.74 -22.20
C ASN A 399 -44.17 -9.34 -23.39
N SER A 400 -45.38 -9.81 -23.13
CA SER A 400 -46.36 -10.00 -24.19
C SER A 400 -47.77 -9.79 -23.64
N ARG A 401 -48.55 -9.00 -24.39
CA ARG A 401 -49.99 -8.74 -24.30
C ARG A 401 -50.42 -7.55 -23.42
N PHE A 402 -50.56 -6.40 -24.08
CA PHE A 402 -51.85 -5.71 -24.13
C PHE A 402 -52.12 -5.36 -25.60
N ASP A 403 -53.34 -5.70 -26.04
CA ASP A 403 -53.97 -5.25 -27.29
C ASP A 403 -54.21 -3.74 -27.29
#